data_AF-A0A7S1F6E0-F1
#
_entry.id   AF-A0A7S1F6E0-F1
#
_cell.length_a   1.000
_cell.length_b   1.000
_cell.length_c   1.000
_cell.angle_alpha   90.00
_cell.angle_beta   90.00
_cell.angle_gamma   90.00
#
_symmetry.space_group_name_H-M   'P 1'
#
loop_
_entity.id
_entity.type
_entity.pdbx_description
1 polymer ?
#
loop_
_entity_poly.entity_id
_entity_poly.type
_entity_poly.pdbx_seq_one_letter_code
_entity_poly.pdbx_strand_id
1 'polypeptide(L)'
;ADIRVHFGTLPMAVLSLFLSFLGEAEFKGIMELLAVMSFWYCALYVVFVLFMTLAITNVIAGLFVADAMDMASQDRELRERGEVMRARKNMDVLSTLFGKIDTSGAGV
;
A
#
# COMPACT_ATOMS: atom_id res chain seq x y z
N ALA A 1 32.64 9.35 -19.72
CA ALA A 1 32.35 10.48 -18.80
C ALA A 1 33.25 10.33 -17.59
N ASP A 2 33.89 11.41 -17.15
CA ASP A 2 34.96 11.41 -16.16
C ASP A 2 34.49 10.88 -14.78
N ILE A 3 35.17 9.84 -14.27
CA ILE A 3 34.93 9.22 -12.94
C ILE A 3 35.00 10.26 -11.81
N ARG A 4 35.74 11.35 -12.02
CA ARG A 4 35.93 12.46 -11.08
C ARG A 4 34.72 13.39 -10.98
N VAL A 5 33.85 13.44 -12.00
CA VAL A 5 32.66 14.31 -11.99
C VAL A 5 31.54 13.72 -11.13
N HIS A 6 31.46 12.38 -11.00
CA HIS A 6 30.40 11.71 -10.23
C HIS A 6 30.88 11.13 -8.89
N PHE A 7 32.15 10.78 -8.74
CA PHE A 7 32.69 10.14 -7.53
C PHE A 7 33.89 10.88 -6.92
N GLY A 8 34.13 12.13 -7.30
CA GLY A 8 35.23 12.93 -6.76
C GLY A 8 35.09 13.26 -5.27
N THR A 9 33.86 13.25 -4.73
CA THR A 9 33.57 13.49 -3.31
C THR A 9 32.44 12.58 -2.82
N LEU A 10 32.42 12.27 -1.52
CA LEU A 10 31.41 11.41 -0.89
C LEU A 10 29.96 11.93 -1.09
N PRO A 11 29.67 13.25 -1.03
CA PRO A 11 28.33 13.78 -1.34
C PRO A 11 27.92 13.60 -2.80
N MET A 12 28.86 13.76 -3.74
CA MET A 12 28.61 13.52 -5.16
C MET A 12 28.25 12.05 -5.42
N ALA A 13 28.95 11.11 -4.77
CA ALA A 13 28.64 9.70 -4.87
C ALA A 13 27.21 9.39 -4.37
N VAL A 14 26.81 9.97 -3.22
CA VAL A 14 25.43 9.84 -2.70
C VAL A 14 24.42 10.43 -3.66
N LEU A 15 24.72 11.58 -4.27
CA LEU A 15 23.85 12.22 -5.27
C LEU A 15 23.71 11.35 -6.53
N SER A 16 24.78 10.73 -7.02
CA SER A 16 24.73 9.80 -8.15
C SER A 16 23.94 8.52 -7.83
N LEU A 17 24.03 8.01 -6.61
CA LEU A 17 23.18 6.90 -6.13
C LEU A 17 21.70 7.30 -6.10
N PHE A 18 21.41 8.52 -5.63
CA PHE A 18 20.05 9.06 -5.60
C PHE A 18 19.47 9.27 -7.00
N LEU A 19 20.22 9.84 -7.94
CA LEU A 19 19.80 9.97 -9.34
C LEU A 19 19.60 8.61 -10.02
N SER A 20 20.44 7.62 -9.69
CA SER A 20 20.26 6.24 -10.17
C SER A 20 18.93 5.66 -9.71
N PHE A 21 18.60 5.86 -8.44
CA PHE A 21 17.33 5.42 -7.87
C PHE A 21 16.12 6.11 -8.52
N LEU A 22 16.23 7.39 -8.87
CA LEU A 22 15.20 8.11 -9.61
C LEU A 22 15.06 7.66 -11.07
N GLY A 23 15.97 6.83 -11.58
CA GLY A 23 15.99 6.36 -12.97
C GLY A 23 16.57 7.36 -13.97
N GLU A 24 17.08 8.50 -13.49
CA GLU A 24 17.67 9.56 -14.31
C GLU A 24 19.13 9.26 -14.71
N ALA A 25 19.79 8.33 -14.01
CA ALA A 25 21.18 7.96 -14.31
C ALA A 25 21.30 6.64 -15.09
N GLU A 26 22.28 6.58 -15.98
CA GLU A 26 22.59 5.37 -16.74
C GLU A 26 23.30 4.32 -15.86
N PHE A 27 22.55 3.30 -15.41
CA PHE A 27 23.06 2.19 -14.58
C PHE A 27 24.31 1.52 -15.16
N LYS A 28 24.35 1.35 -16.48
CA LYS A 28 25.46 0.70 -17.18
C LYS A 28 26.74 1.51 -17.05
N GLY A 29 26.67 2.83 -17.22
CA GLY A 29 27.83 3.71 -17.09
C GLY A 29 28.40 3.69 -15.66
N ILE A 30 27.54 3.68 -14.65
CA ILE A 30 27.97 3.60 -13.25
C ILE A 30 28.58 2.23 -12.92
N MET A 31 27.98 1.15 -13.40
CA MET A 31 28.55 -0.20 -13.20
C MET A 31 29.90 -0.38 -13.88
N GLU A 32 30.08 0.15 -15.10
CA GLU A 32 31.38 0.11 -15.79
C GLU A 32 32.44 0.91 -15.02
N LEU A 33 32.08 2.08 -14.49
CA LEU A 33 32.98 2.90 -13.66
C LEU A 33 33.35 2.20 -12.35
N LEU A 34 32.40 1.55 -11.67
CA LEU A 34 32.64 0.82 -10.42
C LEU A 34 33.42 -0.49 -10.65
N ALA A 35 33.20 -1.17 -11.78
CA ALA A 35 33.89 -2.41 -12.13
C ALA A 35 35.39 -2.21 -12.36
N VAL A 36 35.79 -1.01 -12.84
CA VAL A 36 37.20 -0.63 -12.97
C VAL A 36 37.88 -0.47 -11.60
N MET A 37 37.14 -0.09 -10.55
CA MET A 37 37.68 0.00 -9.18
C MET A 37 37.69 -1.35 -8.47
N SER A 38 36.52 -1.99 -8.30
CA SER A 38 36.43 -3.35 -7.76
C SER A 38 35.04 -3.95 -7.98
N PHE A 39 35.01 -5.27 -8.15
CA PHE A 39 33.76 -6.03 -8.25
C PHE A 39 32.86 -5.88 -7.01
N TRP A 40 33.44 -5.68 -5.83
CA TRP A 40 32.68 -5.51 -4.58
C TRP A 40 31.82 -4.25 -4.57
N TYR A 41 32.31 -3.15 -5.16
CA TYR A 41 31.51 -1.93 -5.28
C TYR A 41 30.32 -2.13 -6.21
N CYS A 42 30.48 -2.90 -7.30
CA CYS A 42 29.36 -3.27 -8.16
C CYS A 42 28.31 -4.09 -7.39
N ALA A 43 28.74 -5.09 -6.62
CA ALA A 43 27.83 -5.89 -5.81
C ALA A 43 27.07 -5.03 -4.79
N LEU A 44 27.74 -4.11 -4.11
CA LEU A 44 27.13 -3.18 -3.16
C LEU A 44 26.10 -2.26 -3.84
N TYR A 45 26.42 -1.73 -5.02
CA TYR A 45 25.50 -0.89 -5.81
C TYR A 45 24.24 -1.66 -6.22
N VAL A 46 24.38 -2.90 -6.69
CA VAL A 46 23.25 -3.74 -7.07
C VAL A 46 22.35 -4.04 -5.87
N VAL A 47 22.94 -4.38 -4.71
CA VAL A 47 22.18 -4.60 -3.47
C VAL A 47 21.45 -3.33 -3.05
N PHE A 48 22.08 -2.16 -3.15
CA PHE A 48 21.45 -0.88 -2.86
C PHE A 48 20.22 -0.64 -3.76
N VAL A 49 20.36 -0.80 -5.07
CA VAL A 49 19.25 -0.60 -6.03
C VAL A 49 18.12 -1.57 -5.73
N LEU A 50 18.41 -2.87 -5.57
CA LEU A 50 17.40 -3.88 -5.25
C LEU A 50 16.68 -3.56 -3.94
N PHE A 51 17.42 -3.22 -2.89
CA PHE A 51 16.85 -2.86 -1.59
C PHE A 51 15.93 -1.64 -1.70
N MET A 52 16.36 -0.59 -2.38
CA MET A 52 15.58 0.63 -2.56
C MET A 52 14.32 0.41 -3.39
N THR A 53 14.39 -0.40 -4.46
CA THR A 53 13.21 -0.77 -5.25
C THR A 53 12.22 -1.58 -4.40
N LEU A 54 12.69 -2.60 -3.68
CA LEU A 54 11.83 -3.38 -2.78
C LEU A 54 11.23 -2.52 -1.67
N ALA A 55 12.00 -1.58 -1.11
CA ALA A 55 11.53 -0.67 -0.08
C ALA A 55 10.39 0.23 -0.61
N ILE A 56 10.53 0.86 -1.78
CA ILE A 56 9.42 1.62 -2.39
C ILE A 56 8.23 0.69 -2.61
N THR A 57 8.43 -0.46 -3.25
CA THR A 57 7.33 -1.37 -3.57
C THR A 57 6.59 -1.80 -2.32
N ASN A 58 7.30 -2.04 -1.21
CA ASN A 58 6.70 -2.39 0.07
C ASN A 58 5.91 -1.22 0.69
N VAL A 59 6.40 0.02 0.57
CA VAL A 59 5.66 1.21 1.03
C VAL A 59 4.38 1.39 0.23
N ILE A 60 4.47 1.29 -1.10
CA ILE A 60 3.33 1.41 -2.01
C ILE A 60 2.33 0.28 -1.74
N ALA A 61 2.79 -0.97 -1.69
CA ALA A 61 1.93 -2.12 -1.40
C ALA A 61 1.27 -2.00 -0.01
N GLY A 62 2.01 -1.50 0.99
CA GLY A 62 1.46 -1.23 2.32
C GLY A 62 0.32 -0.22 2.29
N LEU A 63 0.45 0.86 1.51
CA LEU A 63 -0.62 1.84 1.30
C LEU A 63 -1.83 1.20 0.61
N PHE A 64 -1.63 0.44 -0.47
CA PHE A 64 -2.71 -0.25 -1.16
C PHE A 64 -3.44 -1.25 -0.27
N VAL A 65 -2.70 -2.00 0.56
CA VAL A 65 -3.31 -2.94 1.51
C VAL A 65 -4.12 -2.20 2.56
N ALA A 66 -3.62 -1.08 3.09
CA ALA A 66 -4.36 -0.25 4.03
C ALA A 66 -5.67 0.26 3.43
N ASP A 67 -5.63 0.80 2.20
CA ASP A 67 -6.81 1.28 1.49
C ASP A 67 -7.81 0.14 1.19
N ALA A 68 -7.31 -1.01 0.75
CA ALA A 68 -8.15 -2.19 0.48
C ALA A 68 -8.82 -2.72 1.77
N MET A 69 -8.11 -2.71 2.90
CA MET A 69 -8.66 -3.09 4.19
C MET A 69 -9.72 -2.09 4.68
N ASP A 70 -9.47 -0.78 4.52
CA ASP A 70 -10.43 0.25 4.90
C ASP A 70 -11.73 0.13 4.08
N MET A 71 -11.64 -0.04 2.76
CA MET A 71 -12.80 -0.30 1.91
C MET A 71 -13.56 -1.58 2.31
N ALA A 72 -12.85 -2.69 2.56
CA ALA A 72 -13.49 -3.94 3.00
C ALA A 72 -14.19 -3.79 4.37
N SER A 73 -13.63 -2.95 5.26
CA SER A 73 -14.22 -2.67 6.57
C SER A 73 -15.50 -1.85 6.46
N GLN A 74 -15.53 -0.84 5.58
CA GLN A 74 -16.72 -0.02 5.32
C GLN A 74 -17.86 -0.85 4.72
N ASP A 75 -17.55 -1.74 3.78
CA ASP A 75 -18.54 -2.66 3.19
C ASP A 75 -19.15 -3.61 4.25
N ARG A 76 -18.33 -4.08 5.19
CA ARG A 76 -18.81 -4.92 6.29
C ARG A 76 -19.71 -4.14 7.24
N GLU A 77 -19.33 -2.94 7.64
CA GLU A 77 -20.14 -2.09 8.51
C GLU A 77 -21.48 -1.72 7.86
N LEU A 78 -21.47 -1.37 6.56
CA LEU A 78 -22.69 -1.10 5.81
C LEU A 78 -23.63 -2.32 5.73
N ARG A 79 -23.08 -3.52 5.55
CA ARG A 79 -23.86 -4.77 5.56
C ARG A 79 -24.48 -5.05 6.93
N GLU A 80 -23.70 -4.94 8.00
CA GLU A 80 -24.19 -5.15 9.38
C GLU A 80 -25.31 -4.14 9.73
N ARG A 81 -25.13 -2.86 9.39
CA ARG A 81 -26.19 -1.83 9.55
C ARG A 81 -27.44 -2.17 8.73
N GLY A 82 -27.27 -2.68 7.51
CA GLY A 82 -28.36 -3.11 6.65
C GLY A 82 -29.18 -4.25 7.24
N GLU A 83 -28.53 -5.24 7.84
CA GLU A 83 -29.19 -6.37 8.51
C GLU A 83 -29.98 -5.92 9.75
N VAL A 84 -29.39 -5.06 10.59
CA VAL A 84 -30.08 -4.49 11.76
C VAL A 84 -31.32 -3.68 11.34
N MET A 85 -31.21 -2.89 10.27
CA MET A 85 -32.33 -2.10 9.78
C MET A 85 -33.45 -2.98 9.22
N ARG A 86 -33.10 -4.07 8.53
CA ARG A 86 -34.08 -5.07 8.06
C ARG A 86 -34.76 -5.80 9.22
N ALA A 87 -34.00 -6.21 10.25
CA ALA A 87 -34.54 -6.85 11.43
C ALA A 87 -35.55 -5.93 12.16
N ARG A 88 -35.22 -4.65 12.32
CA ARG A 88 -36.15 -3.64 12.87
C ARG A 88 -37.41 -3.51 12.03
N LYS A 89 -37.27 -3.38 10.71
CA LYS A 89 -38.42 -3.24 9.80
C LYS A 89 -39.33 -4.47 9.85
N ASN A 90 -38.75 -5.66 9.91
CA ASN A 90 -39.51 -6.90 10.06
C ASN A 90 -40.23 -6.97 11.41
N MET A 91 -39.59 -6.53 12.50
CA MET A 91 -40.21 -6.44 13.83
C MET A 91 -41.41 -5.51 13.83
N ASP A 92 -41.28 -4.35 13.17
CA ASP A 92 -42.33 -3.33 13.08
C ASP A 92 -43.54 -3.86 12.29
N VAL A 93 -43.27 -4.54 11.17
CA VAL A 93 -44.31 -5.21 10.37
C VAL A 93 -45.00 -6.31 11.19
N LEU A 94 -44.24 -7.14 11.91
CA LEU A 94 -44.83 -8.17 12.79
C LEU A 94 -45.70 -7.54 13.88
N SER A 95 -45.21 -6.52 14.57
CA SER A 95 -45.97 -5.80 15.62
C SER A 95 -47.26 -5.21 15.06
N THR A 96 -47.22 -4.66 13.85
CA THR A 96 -48.40 -4.10 13.18
C THR A 96 -49.41 -5.19 12.81
N LEU A 97 -48.93 -6.34 12.33
CA LEU A 97 -49.78 -7.49 12.02
C LEU A 97 -50.40 -8.10 13.28
N PHE A 98 -49.61 -8.28 14.34
CA PHE A 98 -50.09 -8.76 15.63
C PHE A 98 -51.14 -7.81 16.22
N GLY A 99 -50.92 -6.50 16.17
CA GLY A 99 -51.91 -5.52 16.64
C GLY A 99 -53.20 -5.47 15.79
N LYS A 100 -53.14 -5.88 14.51
CA LYS A 100 -54.35 -6.02 13.68
C LYS A 100 -55.10 -7.34 13.93
N ILE A 101 -54.38 -8.41 14.25
CA ILE A 101 -54.96 -9.74 14.50
C ILE A 101 -55.52 -9.83 15.92
N ASP A 102 -54.85 -9.22 16.92
CA ASP A 102 -55.35 -9.12 18.29
C ASP A 102 -56.42 -8.03 18.41
N THR A 103 -57.59 -8.30 17.83
CA THR A 103 -58.81 -7.48 18.00
C THR A 103 -59.57 -7.84 19.28
N SER A 104 -59.09 -8.82 20.06
CA SER A 104 -59.74 -9.32 21.28
C SER A 104 -59.03 -8.89 22.57
N GLY A 105 -57.85 -8.27 22.51
CA GLY A 105 -57.08 -7.86 23.69
C GLY A 105 -56.64 -9.04 24.55
N ALA A 106 -56.49 -10.22 23.94
CA ALA A 106 -56.25 -11.47 24.68
C ALA A 106 -54.75 -11.79 24.84
N GLY A 107 -53.86 -11.13 24.10
CA GLY A 107 -52.42 -11.23 24.31
C GLY A 107 -51.82 -12.64 24.17
N VAL A 108 -52.49 -13.54 23.44
CA VAL A 108 -52.01 -14.90 23.09
C VAL A 108 -52.29 -15.23 21.63
#